data_AF-A0A6M3JXA7-F1
#
_entry.id   AF-A0A6M3JXA7-F1
#
_cell.length_a   1.000
_cell.length_b   1.000
_cell.length_c   1.000
_cell.angle_alpha   90.00
_cell.angle_beta   90.00
_cell.angle_gamma   90.00
#
_symmetry.space_group_name_H-M   'P 1'
#
loop_
_entity.id
_entity.type
_entity.pdbx_description
1 polymer ?
#
loop_
_entity_poly.entity_id
_entity_poly.type
_entity_poly.pdbx_seq_one_letter_code
_entity_poly.pdbx_strand_id
1 'polypeptide(L)' 'MLIIAFHNDGTGGEGMGNYNITVQINHKVIHSDRIENHDRFSGWEGLIQKYAKQLEVVQSDNIT' A
#
# COMPACT_ATOMS: atom_id res chain seq x y z
N MET A 1 -5.66 6.32 -17.79
CA MET A 1 -6.24 5.53 -16.69
C MET A 1 -5.21 5.44 -15.57
N LEU A 2 -5.57 5.81 -14.34
CA LEU A 2 -4.74 5.60 -13.15
C LEU A 2 -5.28 4.38 -12.40
N ILE A 3 -4.42 3.42 -12.08
CA ILE A 3 -4.79 2.26 -11.25
C ILE A 3 -3.81 2.20 -10.08
N ILE A 4 -4.37 2.02 -8.88
CA ILE A 4 -3.65 1.67 -7.67
C ILE A 4 -4.14 0.30 -7.26
N ALA A 5 -3.30 -0.71 -7.37
CA ALA A 5 -3.64 -2.08 -7.03
C ALA A 5 -2.98 -2.47 -5.69
N PHE A 6 -3.79 -3.05 -4.81
CA PHE A 6 -3.34 -3.64 -3.55
C PHE A 6 -3.53 -5.14 -3.66
N HIS A 7 -2.42 -5.89 -3.68
CA HIS A 7 -2.44 -7.34 -3.81
C HIS A 7 -1.96 -7.98 -2.51
N ASN A 8 -2.84 -8.72 -1.83
CA ASN A 8 -2.44 -9.53 -0.68
C ASN A 8 -1.46 -10.61 -1.17
N ASP A 9 -0.27 -10.67 -0.60
CA ASP A 9 0.79 -11.57 -1.06
C ASP A 9 0.70 -12.99 -0.47
N GLY A 10 -0.34 -13.25 0.33
CA GLY A 10 -0.56 -14.52 1.02
C GLY A 10 0.23 -14.69 2.32
N THR A 11 1.04 -13.71 2.71
CA THR A 11 1.81 -13.74 3.96
C THR A 11 1.13 -12.96 5.09
N GLY A 12 1.52 -13.26 6.34
CA GLY A 12 0.92 -12.72 7.56
C GLY A 12 0.18 -13.79 8.39
N GLY A 13 -0.56 -13.35 9.40
CA GLY A 13 -1.38 -14.21 10.26
C GLY A 13 -2.87 -14.14 9.94
N GLU A 14 -3.70 -14.83 10.72
CA GLU A 14 -5.16 -14.86 10.50
C GLU A 14 -5.80 -13.46 10.50
N GLY A 15 -5.38 -12.58 11.42
CA GLY A 15 -5.84 -11.19 11.50
C GLY A 15 -4.98 -10.18 10.73
N MET A 16 -3.83 -10.58 10.18
CA MET A 16 -2.84 -9.66 9.63
C MET A 16 -2.49 -10.00 8.17
N GLY A 17 -2.42 -9.01 7.30
CA GLY A 17 -2.07 -9.20 5.90
C GLY A 17 -0.91 -8.32 5.47
N ASN A 18 -0.09 -8.85 4.56
CA ASN A 18 0.91 -8.08 3.83
C ASN A 18 0.44 -7.86 2.38
N TYR A 19 0.69 -6.68 1.85
CA TYR A 19 0.15 -6.23 0.59
C TYR A 19 1.25 -5.60 -0.27
N ASN A 20 1.36 -6.06 -1.52
CA ASN A 20 2.15 -5.40 -2.55
C ASN A 20 1.29 -4.36 -3.25
N ILE A 21 1.84 -3.16 -3.41
CA ILE A 21 1.15 -2.03 -4.00
C ILE A 21 1.80 -1.71 -5.33
N THR A 22 0.99 -1.52 -6.37
CA THR A 22 1.45 -1.01 -7.66
C THR A 22 0.60 0.17 -8.10
N VAL A 23 1.27 1.25 -8.52
CA VAL A 23 0.62 2.42 -9.13
C VAL A 23 1.01 2.45 -10.59
N GLN A 24 0.02 2.49 -11.47
CA GLN A 24 0.23 2.48 -12.93
C GLN A 24 -0.58 3.54 -13.65
N ILE A 25 0.04 4.12 -14.68
CA ILE A 25 -0.63 4.98 -15.67
C ILE A 25 -0.74 4.19 -16.96
N ASN A 26 -1.98 3.91 -17.38
CA ASN A 26 -2.31 3.00 -18.47
C ASN A 26 -1.73 1.60 -18.20
N HIS A 27 -0.65 1.21 -18.87
CA HIS A 27 0.03 -0.08 -18.71
C HIS A 27 1.44 0.06 -18.09
N LYS A 28 1.88 1.28 -17.74
CA LYS A 28 3.21 1.52 -17.17
C LYS A 28 3.11 1.67 -15.66
N VAL A 29 3.80 0.78 -14.94
CA VAL A 29 4.02 0.93 -13.49
C VAL A 29 4.94 2.12 -13.25
N ILE A 30 4.51 3.06 -12.42
CA ILE A 30 5.25 4.27 -12.06
C ILE A 30 5.74 4.25 -10.60
N HIS A 31 5.17 3.38 -9.77
CA HIS A 31 5.56 3.21 -8.38
C HIS A 31 5.17 1.82 -7.89
N SER A 32 5.97 1.28 -6.99
CA SER A 32 5.71 0.01 -6.29
C SER A 32 6.13 0.16 -4.85
N ASP A 33 5.30 -0.37 -3.95
CA ASP A 33 5.52 -0.30 -2.51
C ASP A 33 4.96 -1.54 -1.83
N ARG A 34 5.12 -1.60 -0.51
CA ARG A 34 4.66 -2.68 0.33
C ARG A 34 4.07 -2.14 1.63
N ILE A 35 2.95 -2.73 2.04
CA ILE A 35 2.41 -2.59 3.39
C ILE A 35 2.55 -3.92 4.10
N GLU A 36 3.16 -3.89 5.27
CA GLU A 36 3.27 -5.03 6.15
C GLU A 36 2.37 -4.90 7.36
N ASN A 37 1.90 -6.03 7.91
CA ASN A 37 1.17 -6.11 9.16
C ASN A 37 -0.10 -5.23 9.16
N HIS A 38 -0.89 -5.28 8.08
CA HIS A 38 -2.20 -4.61 8.02
C HIS A 38 -3.26 -5.45 8.73
N ASP A 39 -4.00 -4.84 9.65
CA ASP A 39 -5.14 -5.49 10.31
C ASP A 39 -6.28 -5.71 9.31
N ARG A 40 -6.58 -6.97 9.01
CA ARG A 40 -7.62 -7.36 8.05
C ARG A 40 -9.01 -6.91 8.48
N PHE A 41 -9.27 -6.79 9.78
CA PHE A 41 -10.58 -6.36 10.30
C PHE A 41 -10.84 -4.87 10.05
N SER A 42 -9.80 -4.07 9.83
CA SER A 42 -9.94 -2.67 9.40
C SER A 42 -10.36 -2.51 7.94
N GLY A 43 -10.43 -3.62 7.19
CA GLY A 43 -10.90 -3.65 5.81
C GLY A 43 -9.98 -2.91 4.83
N TRP A 44 -10.51 -2.63 3.64
CA TRP A 44 -9.79 -1.94 2.57
C TRP A 44 -9.61 -0.44 2.86
N GLU A 45 -10.52 0.17 3.61
CA GLU A 45 -10.44 1.58 4.01
C GLU A 45 -9.23 1.83 4.92
N GLY A 46 -9.03 0.97 5.91
CA GLY A 46 -7.85 1.02 6.78
C GLY A 46 -6.55 0.82 6.00
N LEU A 47 -6.56 -0.05 4.97
CA LEU A 47 -5.39 -0.31 4.13
C LEU A 47 -4.98 0.94 3.34
N ILE A 48 -5.95 1.64 2.75
CA ILE A 48 -5.71 2.89 2.03
C ILE A 48 -5.21 3.98 2.97
N GLN A 49 -5.81 4.13 4.16
CA GLN A 49 -5.36 5.10 5.15
C GLN A 49 -3.92 4.85 5.60
N LYS A 50 -3.56 3.57 5.80
CA LYS A 50 -2.20 3.18 6.15
C LYS A 50 -1.21 3.54 5.04
N TYR A 51 -1.57 3.28 3.78
CA TYR A 51 -0.74 3.67 2.64
C TYR A 51 -0.56 5.18 2.54
N ALA A 52 -1.64 5.95 2.70
CA ALA A 52 -1.57 7.41 2.63
C ALA A 52 -0.60 7.99 3.68
N LYS A 53 -0.67 7.49 4.93
CA LYS A 53 0.26 7.89 5.99
C LYS A 53 1.72 7.54 5.67
N GLN A 54 1.98 6.37 5.07
CA GLN A 54 3.32 5.97 4.65
C GLN A 54 3.91 6.93 3.61
N LEU A 55 3.08 7.41 2.67
CA LEU A 55 3.50 8.39 1.66
C LEU A 55 3.83 9.77 2.25
N GLU A 56 3.10 10.21 3.28
CA GLU A 56 3.39 11.48 3.99
C GLU A 56 4.77 11.46 4.66
N VAL A 57 5.16 10.32 5.24
CA VAL A 57 6.50 10.15 5.85
C VAL A 57 7.59 10.27 4.78
N VAL A 58 7.45 9.57 3.66
CA VAL A 58 8.44 9.61 2.56
C VAL A 58 8.60 11.02 1.98
N GLN A 59 7.52 11.80 1.86
CA GLN A 59 7.65 13.20 1.40
C GLN A 59 8.43 14.06 2.40
N SER A 60 8.29 13.79 3.70
CA SER A 60 9.00 14.55 4.74
C SER A 60 10.51 14.29 4.71
N ASP A 61 10.93 13.05 4.41
CA ASP A 61 12.35 12.67 4.34
C ASP A 61 13.08 13.22 3.09
N ASN A 62 12.36 13.60 2.04
CA ASN A 62 12.93 14.12 0.79
C ASN A 62 13.13 15.66 0.80
N ILE A 63 12.86 16.35 1.92
CA ILE A 63 12.93 17.82 2.06
C ILE A 63 14.13 18.27 2.92
N THR A 64 14.94 17.35 3.44
CA THR A 64 16.22 17.63 4.13
C THR A 64 17.43 17.40 3.23
#